data_AF-A0AAV6YK59-F1
#
_entry.id   AF-A0AAV6YK59-F1
#
_cell.length_a   1.000
_cell.length_b   1.000
_cell.length_c   1.000
_cell.angle_alpha   90.00
_cell.angle_beta   90.00
_cell.angle_gamma   90.00
#
_symmetry.space_group_name_H-M   'P 1'
#
loop_
_entity.id
_entity.type
_entity.pdbx_description
1 polymer ?
#
loop_
_entity_poly.entity_id
_entity_poly.type
_entity_poly.pdbx_seq_one_letter_code
_entity_poly.pdbx_strand_id
1 'polypeptide(L)'
;METPFCFLGIGNKKNPIHLLVPHGAFVIKDLEALDHNSLMSWFEHCQEGKVEGVVWHCKDGSLFKLHRHHLGLHWPLNDTNLNSKPVSIRLGLCNYEYEADYGTFLGQLSKKDTCSYDRLKDILLE
;
A
#
# COMPACT_ATOMS: atom_id res chain seq x y z
N MET A 1 0.59 9.95 14.20
CA MET A 1 -0.78 9.46 13.94
C MET A 1 -0.63 8.39 12.88
N GLU A 2 -0.89 7.13 13.22
CA GLU A 2 -0.76 6.03 12.27
C GLU A 2 -2.05 5.95 11.45
N THR A 3 -1.98 6.33 10.18
CA THR A 3 -3.09 6.17 9.24
C THR A 3 -3.08 4.75 8.66
N PRO A 4 -4.17 3.99 8.78
CA PRO A 4 -4.29 2.70 8.10
C PRO A 4 -4.39 2.94 6.59
N PHE A 5 -3.48 2.34 5.81
CA PHE A 5 -3.55 2.32 4.36
C PHE A 5 -4.21 1.02 3.89
N CYS A 6 -5.19 1.14 3.00
CA CYS A 6 -5.63 0.02 2.17
C CYS A 6 -4.68 -0.09 0.99
N PHE A 7 -3.95 -1.19 0.88
CA PHE A 7 -3.36 -1.57 -0.39
C PHE A 7 -4.48 -2.13 -1.27
N LEU A 8 -4.99 -1.34 -2.21
CA LEU A 8 -5.89 -1.87 -3.24
C LEU A 8 -5.12 -2.90 -4.07
N GLY A 9 -5.59 -4.14 -4.05
CA GLY A 9 -4.99 -5.26 -4.80
C GLY A 9 -4.66 -6.50 -3.95
N ILE A 10 -4.80 -6.43 -2.63
CA ILE A 10 -4.62 -7.59 -1.75
C ILE A 10 -5.92 -7.76 -0.93
N GLY A 11 -6.57 -8.92 -1.03
CA GLY A 11 -7.88 -9.20 -0.43
C GLY A 11 -9.05 -9.05 -1.43
N ASN A 12 -10.29 -8.99 -0.92
CA ASN A 12 -11.49 -8.80 -1.75
C ASN A 12 -12.46 -7.79 -1.13
N LYS A 13 -13.50 -7.38 -1.87
CA LYS A 13 -14.49 -6.38 -1.40
C LYS A 13 -15.16 -6.76 -0.07
N LYS A 14 -15.32 -8.06 0.21
CA LYS A 14 -15.89 -8.55 1.48
C LYS A 14 -14.84 -8.62 2.61
N ASN A 15 -13.57 -8.82 2.26
CA ASN A 15 -12.46 -9.01 3.18
C ASN A 15 -11.24 -8.20 2.69
N PRO A 16 -11.27 -6.85 2.84
CA PRO A 16 -10.13 -6.02 2.49
C PRO A 16 -9.00 -6.23 3.50
N ILE A 17 -7.76 -6.18 3.02
CA ILE A 17 -6.60 -6.22 3.92
C ILE A 17 -6.22 -4.80 4.27
N HIS A 18 -6.23 -4.54 5.56
CA HIS A 18 -5.68 -3.32 6.13
C HIS A 18 -4.32 -3.65 6.72
N LEU A 19 -3.27 -3.13 6.12
CA LEU A 19 -1.94 -3.19 6.72
C LEU A 19 -1.72 -1.90 7.49
N LEU A 20 -1.54 -2.02 8.80
CA LEU A 20 -1.01 -0.92 9.59
C LEU A 20 0.48 -0.81 9.26
N VAL A 21 0.83 0.18 8.45
CA VAL A 21 2.21 0.43 8.07
C VAL A 21 2.74 1.55 8.96
N PRO A 22 3.68 1.30 9.88
CA PRO A 22 4.36 2.38 10.59
C PRO A 22 5.13 3.21 9.56
N HIS A 23 4.69 4.44 9.34
CA HIS A 23 5.34 5.37 8.44
C HIS A 23 6.14 6.40 9.23
N GLY A 24 7.33 6.72 8.74
CA GLY A 24 8.02 7.93 9.14
C GLY A 24 7.29 9.16 8.60
N ALA A 25 7.34 10.26 9.33
CA ALA A 25 6.90 11.56 8.84
C ALA A 25 8.14 12.38 8.47
N PHE A 26 8.18 12.92 7.26
CA PHE A 26 9.16 13.91 6.85
C PHE A 26 8.45 15.24 6.60
N VAL A 27 8.99 16.31 7.16
CA VAL A 27 8.43 17.65 6.99
C VAL A 27 9.08 18.28 5.76
N ILE A 28 8.28 18.50 4.71
CA ILE A 28 8.70 19.30 3.57
C ILE A 28 8.51 20.77 3.95
N LYS A 29 9.60 21.52 4.08
CA LYS A 29 9.58 22.93 4.53
C LYS A 29 9.21 23.89 3.40
N ASP A 30 9.66 23.58 2.18
CA ASP A 30 9.50 24.42 0.99
C ASP A 30 9.01 23.53 -0.16
N LEU A 31 7.69 23.32 -0.21
CA LEU A 31 7.09 22.67 -1.39
C LEU A 31 7.01 23.76 -2.46
N GLU A 32 7.79 23.64 -3.53
CA GLU A 32 7.53 24.42 -4.74
C GLU A 32 6.06 24.24 -5.14
N ALA A 33 5.45 25.28 -5.72
CA ALA A 33 4.05 25.24 -6.10
C ALA A 33 3.79 23.97 -6.93
N LEU A 34 2.96 23.07 -6.41
CA LEU A 34 2.69 21.79 -7.03
C LEU A 34 1.91 22.05 -8.33
N ASP A 35 2.60 21.99 -9.45
CA ASP A 35 2.00 22.18 -10.76
C ASP A 35 1.19 20.93 -11.19
N HIS A 36 0.00 21.16 -11.71
CA HIS A 36 -0.91 20.10 -12.15
C HIS A 36 -0.26 19.19 -13.20
N ASN A 37 0.45 19.77 -14.17
CA ASN A 37 1.08 18.99 -15.25
C ASN A 37 2.25 18.16 -14.74
N SER A 38 3.02 18.70 -13.80
CA SER A 38 4.12 17.99 -13.14
C SER A 38 3.61 16.77 -12.36
N LEU A 39 2.49 16.91 -11.65
CA LEU A 39 1.87 15.81 -10.91
C LEU A 39 1.29 14.74 -11.83
N MET A 40 0.61 15.16 -12.90
CA MET A 40 0.12 14.26 -13.94
C MET A 40 1.27 13.49 -14.60
N SER A 41 2.34 14.20 -14.98
CA SER A 41 3.55 13.61 -15.55
C SER A 41 4.20 12.60 -14.60
N TRP A 42 4.26 12.91 -13.30
CA TRP A 42 4.77 11.96 -12.29
C TRP A 42 3.92 10.69 -12.26
N PHE A 43 2.59 10.79 -12.20
CA PHE A 43 1.71 9.62 -12.21
C PHE A 43 1.86 8.76 -13.48
N GLU A 44 2.09 9.35 -14.65
CA GLU A 44 2.17 8.59 -15.91
C GLU A 44 3.56 8.03 -16.20
N HIS A 45 4.61 8.80 -15.95
CA HIS A 45 5.96 8.52 -16.47
C HIS A 45 6.97 8.13 -15.39
N CYS A 46 6.67 8.35 -14.12
CA CYS A 46 7.56 7.99 -13.01
C CYS A 46 7.24 6.59 -12.48
N GLN A 47 8.28 5.79 -12.18
CA GLN A 47 8.09 4.43 -11.66
C GLN A 47 7.43 4.45 -10.27
N GLU A 48 7.82 5.39 -9.42
CA GLU A 48 7.23 5.68 -8.10
C GLU A 48 5.80 6.21 -8.22
N GLY A 49 5.45 6.82 -9.36
CA GLY A 49 4.13 7.32 -9.69
C GLY A 49 3.12 6.24 -10.09
N LYS A 50 3.54 4.97 -10.21
CA LYS A 50 2.68 3.82 -10.51
C LYS A 50 1.88 3.34 -9.29
N VAL A 51 1.21 4.27 -8.63
CA VAL A 51 0.37 4.12 -7.44
C VAL A 51 -1.03 4.65 -7.71
N GLU A 52 -2.02 4.23 -6.93
CA GLU A 52 -3.43 4.66 -7.10
C GLU A 52 -3.61 6.16 -6.90
N GLY A 53 -2.86 6.70 -5.95
CA GLY A 53 -3.02 8.06 -5.47
C GLY A 53 -2.02 8.39 -4.39
N VAL A 54 -1.97 9.67 -4.06
CA VAL A 54 -1.14 10.22 -2.99
C VAL A 54 -2.03 10.83 -1.92
N VAL A 55 -1.59 10.70 -0.67
CA VAL A 55 -2.26 11.23 0.50
C VAL A 55 -1.25 11.99 1.33
N TRP A 56 -1.61 13.19 1.78
CA TRP A 56 -0.75 14.00 2.63
C TRP A 56 -1.54 14.73 3.70
N HIS A 57 -0.86 14.97 4.83
CA HIS A 57 -1.36 15.75 5.95
C HIS A 57 -0.88 17.19 5.85
N CYS A 58 -1.77 18.14 6.11
CA CYS A 58 -1.44 19.54 6.26
C CYS A 58 -1.20 19.89 7.74
N LYS A 59 -0.52 21.02 7.98
CA LYS A 59 -0.15 21.47 9.33
C LYS A 59 -1.36 21.76 10.23
N ASP A 60 -2.50 22.07 9.64
CA ASP A 60 -3.79 22.31 10.31
C ASP A 60 -4.55 21.01 10.65
N GLY A 61 -3.97 19.85 10.34
CA GLY A 61 -4.61 18.54 10.54
C GLY A 61 -5.50 18.10 9.38
N SER A 62 -5.67 18.91 8.33
CA SER A 62 -6.41 18.52 7.13
C SER A 62 -5.69 17.37 6.40
N LEU A 63 -6.46 16.52 5.73
CA LEU A 63 -5.98 15.39 4.94
C LEU A 63 -6.45 15.55 3.50
N PHE A 64 -5.51 15.58 2.56
CA PHE A 64 -5.82 15.62 1.13
C PHE A 64 -5.51 14.28 0.48
N LYS A 65 -6.40 13.85 -0.42
CA LYS A 65 -6.26 12.63 -1.20
C LYS A 65 -6.42 12.98 -2.67
N LEU A 66 -5.44 12.60 -3.47
CA LEU A 66 -5.53 12.70 -4.92
C LEU A 66 -5.36 11.32 -5.52
N HIS A 67 -6.38 10.87 -6.24
CA HIS A 67 -6.34 9.63 -6.99
C HIS A 67 -6.05 9.91 -8.47
N ARG A 68 -5.44 8.94 -9.16
CA ARG A 68 -5.19 8.98 -10.61
C ARG A 68 -6.42 9.35 -11.43
N HIS A 69 -7.58 8.78 -11.08
CA HIS A 69 -8.81 9.02 -11.82
C HIS A 69 -9.32 10.46 -11.71
N HIS A 70 -8.95 11.20 -10.65
CA HIS A 70 -9.23 12.64 -10.56
C HIS A 70 -8.45 13.45 -11.60
N LEU A 71 -7.35 12.90 -12.13
CA LEU A 71 -6.54 13.48 -13.21
C LEU A 71 -6.92 12.89 -14.59
N GLY A 72 -7.99 12.10 -14.68
CA GLY A 72 -8.37 11.39 -15.92
C GLY A 72 -7.47 10.20 -16.28
N LEU A 73 -6.58 9.79 -15.36
CA LEU A 73 -5.64 8.69 -15.59
C LEU A 73 -6.26 7.34 -15.22
N HIS A 74 -5.89 6.30 -15.98
CA HIS A 74 -6.37 4.94 -15.76
C HIS A 74 -5.86 4.31 -14.45
N TRP A 75 -6.72 3.48 -13.85
CA TRP A 75 -6.45 2.59 -12.74
C TRP A 75 -7.42 1.38 -12.81
N PRO A 76 -7.03 0.14 -12.46
CA PRO A 76 -5.72 -0.30 -11.95
C PRO A 76 -4.63 -0.33 -13.02
N LEU A 77 -3.37 -0.23 -12.61
CA LEU A 77 -2.23 -0.50 -13.50
C LEU A 77 -1.86 -1.98 -13.44
N ASN A 78 -1.46 -2.56 -14.58
CA ASN A 78 -0.97 -3.93 -14.64
C ASN A 78 0.34 -4.13 -13.85
N ASP A 79 1.17 -3.09 -13.82
CA ASP A 79 2.46 -3.10 -13.13
C ASP A 79 2.54 -1.92 -12.15
N THR A 80 2.18 -2.16 -10.90
CA THR A 80 2.30 -1.19 -9.81
C THR A 80 3.66 -1.32 -9.12
N ASN A 81 4.19 -0.19 -8.63
CA ASN A 81 5.43 -0.16 -7.85
C ASN A 81 5.12 0.03 -6.37
N LEU A 82 4.72 -1.05 -5.69
CA LEU A 82 4.28 -1.02 -4.28
C LEU A 82 5.42 -1.15 -3.27
N ASN A 83 6.56 -1.69 -3.68
CA ASN A 83 7.71 -1.91 -2.81
C ASN A 83 9.02 -1.86 -3.62
N SER A 84 10.08 -1.31 -3.01
CA SER A 84 11.43 -1.27 -3.58
C SER A 84 12.38 -2.30 -2.96
N LYS A 85 11.94 -3.00 -1.91
CA LYS A 85 12.70 -4.02 -1.19
C LYS A 85 11.87 -5.30 -1.08
N PRO A 86 12.51 -6.48 -1.00
CA PRO A 86 11.80 -7.72 -0.75
C PRO A 86 10.90 -7.63 0.49
N VAL A 87 9.74 -8.25 0.41
CA VAL A 87 8.74 -8.33 1.47
C VAL A 87 8.88 -9.68 2.16
N SER A 88 9.02 -9.67 3.49
CA SER A 88 9.00 -10.89 4.30
C SER A 88 7.73 -10.95 5.15
N ILE A 89 7.13 -12.13 5.25
CA ILE A 89 5.96 -12.37 6.08
C ILE A 89 6.44 -13.00 7.39
N ARG A 90 6.13 -12.37 8.52
CA ARG A 90 6.40 -12.92 9.85
C ARG A 90 5.18 -12.74 10.75
N LEU A 91 4.58 -13.85 11.13
CA LEU A 91 3.38 -13.86 11.97
C LEU A 91 3.68 -14.29 13.41
N GLY A 92 4.79 -15.00 13.65
CA GLY A 92 5.21 -15.37 15.01
C GLY A 92 4.18 -16.23 15.74
N LEU A 93 3.47 -17.09 15.00
CA LEU A 93 2.34 -17.87 15.51
C LEU A 93 2.73 -18.86 16.61
N CYS A 94 4.00 -19.21 16.74
CA CYS A 94 4.51 -20.04 17.83
C CYS A 94 4.28 -19.43 19.23
N ASN A 95 4.00 -18.13 19.31
CA ASN A 95 3.78 -17.41 20.57
C ASN A 95 2.31 -17.35 20.99
N TYR A 96 1.38 -17.90 20.20
CA TYR A 96 -0.06 -17.83 20.44
C TYR A 96 -0.73 -19.18 20.14
N GLU A 97 -1.68 -19.58 20.99
CA GLU A 97 -2.58 -20.70 20.68
C GLU A 97 -3.56 -20.26 19.57
N TYR A 98 -3.12 -20.39 18.32
CA TYR A 98 -3.93 -20.08 17.15
C TYR A 98 -4.32 -21.37 16.42
N GLU A 99 -5.58 -21.78 16.56
CA GLU A 99 -6.16 -22.80 15.69
C GLU A 99 -6.41 -22.19 14.31
N ALA A 100 -5.52 -22.46 13.36
CA ALA A 100 -5.59 -21.88 12.05
C ALA A 100 -6.80 -22.42 11.26
N ASP A 101 -7.82 -21.57 11.08
CA ASP A 101 -8.78 -21.76 10.00
C ASP A 101 -8.12 -21.32 8.68
N TYR A 102 -7.62 -22.31 7.93
CA TYR A 102 -6.95 -22.10 6.64
C TYR A 102 -7.88 -21.60 5.52
N GLY A 103 -9.19 -21.56 5.75
CA GLY A 103 -10.14 -20.88 4.87
C GLY A 103 -10.15 -19.37 5.08
N THR A 104 -9.62 -18.88 6.20
CA THR A 104 -9.50 -17.44 6.48
C THR A 104 -8.23 -16.87 5.87
N PHE A 105 -8.28 -15.56 5.61
CA PHE A 105 -7.14 -14.80 5.12
C PHE A 105 -5.88 -14.94 6.01
N LEU A 106 -6.05 -14.86 7.33
CA LEU A 106 -4.95 -15.02 8.28
C LEU A 106 -4.40 -16.44 8.27
N GLY A 107 -5.27 -17.45 8.13
CA GLY A 107 -4.86 -18.84 7.94
C GLY A 107 -4.14 -19.10 6.60
N GLN A 108 -4.38 -18.30 5.57
CA GLN A 108 -3.59 -18.41 4.34
C GLN A 108 -2.22 -17.73 4.46
N LEU A 109 -2.17 -16.56 5.11
CA LEU A 109 -0.91 -15.90 5.43
C LEU A 109 -0.04 -16.75 6.36
N SER A 110 -0.63 -17.52 7.28
CA SER A 110 0.12 -18.44 8.16
C SER A 110 0.90 -19.48 7.37
N LYS A 111 0.38 -19.96 6.23
CA LYS A 111 1.11 -20.87 5.32
C LYS A 111 2.33 -20.22 4.67
N LYS A 112 2.40 -18.88 4.68
CA LYS A 112 3.50 -18.10 4.11
C LYS A 112 4.42 -17.52 5.19
N ASP A 113 4.28 -17.94 6.45
CA ASP A 113 5.14 -17.46 7.53
C ASP A 113 6.61 -17.76 7.21
N THR A 114 7.48 -16.80 7.50
CA THR A 114 8.92 -16.80 7.19
C THR A 114 9.31 -16.76 5.72
N CYS A 115 8.35 -16.78 4.78
CA CYS A 115 8.64 -16.62 3.35
C CYS A 115 9.03 -15.16 3.02
N SER A 116 9.85 -15.03 1.97
CA SER A 116 10.24 -13.75 1.38
C SER A 116 9.86 -13.71 -0.09
N TYR A 117 9.41 -12.54 -0.55
CA TYR A 117 8.95 -12.29 -1.91
C TYR A 117 9.63 -11.02 -2.43
N ASP A 118 9.97 -10.98 -3.71
CA ASP A 118 10.56 -9.77 -4.30
C ASP A 118 9.55 -8.63 -4.36
N ARG A 119 8.26 -8.93 -4.62
CA ARG A 119 7.20 -7.92 -4.69
C ARG A 119 6.00 -8.31 -3.85
N LEU A 120 5.31 -7.30 -3.32
CA LEU A 120 4.10 -7.48 -2.52
C LEU A 120 2.98 -8.18 -3.32
N LYS A 121 2.89 -7.90 -4.62
CA LYS A 121 1.91 -8.53 -5.53
C LYS A 121 2.19 -10.00 -5.84
N ASP A 122 3.40 -10.49 -5.55
CA ASP A 122 3.78 -11.89 -5.77
C ASP A 122 3.26 -12.80 -4.62
N ILE A 123 2.67 -12.22 -3.58
CA ILE A 123 2.04 -12.95 -2.48
C ILE A 123 0.66 -13.43 -2.93
N LEU A 124 0.61 -14.69 -3.39
CA LEU A 124 -0.63 -15.35 -3.78
C LEU A 124 -1.32 -15.98 -2.57
N LEU A 125 -2.59 -15.64 -2.39
CA LEU A 125 -3.49 -16.10 -1.34
C LEU A 125 -4.71 -16.72 -2.03
N GLU A 126 -5.15 -17.89 -1.57
CA GLU A 126 -6.08 -18.81 -2.27
C GLU A 126 -7.56 -18.59 -1.93
#